data_AF-H1VET3-F1
#
_entry.id   AF-H1VET3-F1
#
_cell.length_a   1.000
_cell.length_b   1.000
_cell.length_c   1.000
_cell.angle_alpha   90.00
_cell.angle_beta   90.00
_cell.angle_gamma   90.00
#
_symmetry.space_group_name_H-M   'P 1'
#
loop_
_entity.id
_entity.type
_entity.pdbx_description
1 polymer ?
#
loop_
_entity_poly.entity_id
_entity_poly.type
_entity_poly.pdbx_seq_one_letter_code
_entity_poly.pdbx_strand_id
1 'polypeptide(L)'
;DTYAEQLDALEITYEDYEPGFNTPYGVARTNEIFVYGFESTPNRTLLSDLTEHTNNPPVLYGEPEYLAGTKALGNYWSPPAPSPRSGVEADIEKHLDFLFRFYEEQVEQRKWYGFWDHGDFIHAYDPDRHQWRYDVGGYAWDNSELSPDLFFWNYFLRTGREDVYRFAEALVRHTGEVDVYHLGDLKGLGTRHGVQHWGDSAKQARISTPQYRKVFYFLTGGDERTGEIVQEILDADKTYGILDPNRKVRTDGWVPTPNSSVAVGLGTDWSSLAASWLLEWERRGPRWEEARTKLTNTAASIARLKNGFVTGSGLYNLADGTLGPPPSDPDNNGLVAVSHLSAVFGLLEVVAEFIEHAGADVPEGFEQAWYDYSYYYGAGTAEQTARYGKGFGNLNLKQGHSRLTAYAAHRNGNATLAARAWNEFFNTDGLKQTSPWSTVRFNGSEVLAPIDEAAWISTNDAALYGLAAIINLALVGDSLA
;
A
#
# COMPACT_ATOMS: atom_id res chain seq x y z
N ASP A 1 -24.25 -15.39 -11.82
CA ASP A 1 -23.78 -16.80 -11.82
C ASP A 1 -22.55 -17.06 -12.69
N THR A 2 -22.21 -16.19 -13.64
CA THR A 2 -20.99 -16.31 -14.46
C THR A 2 -19.96 -15.22 -14.17
N TYR A 3 -18.69 -15.43 -14.54
CA TYR A 3 -17.67 -14.36 -14.46
C TYR A 3 -18.05 -13.14 -15.31
N ALA A 4 -18.73 -13.33 -16.44
CA ALA A 4 -19.18 -12.21 -17.27
C ALA A 4 -20.20 -11.32 -16.55
N GLU A 5 -21.18 -11.91 -15.86
CA GLU A 5 -22.16 -11.15 -15.06
C GLU A 5 -21.54 -10.49 -13.84
N GLN A 6 -20.54 -11.13 -13.22
CA GLN A 6 -19.80 -10.55 -12.10
C GLN A 6 -19.01 -9.32 -12.54
N LEU A 7 -18.33 -9.40 -13.68
CA LEU A 7 -17.61 -8.27 -14.27
C LEU A 7 -18.56 -7.16 -14.76
N ASP A 8 -19.75 -7.51 -15.26
CA ASP A 8 -20.77 -6.51 -15.62
C ASP A 8 -21.27 -5.73 -14.39
N ALA A 9 -21.44 -6.41 -13.25
CA ALA A 9 -21.78 -5.76 -11.97
C ALA A 9 -20.63 -4.88 -11.42
N LEU A 10 -19.38 -5.28 -11.63
CA LEU A 10 -18.19 -4.50 -11.28
C LEU A 10 -18.18 -3.14 -11.99
N GLU A 11 -18.63 -3.06 -13.25
CA GLU A 11 -18.66 -1.79 -14.00
C GLU A 11 -19.62 -0.74 -13.43
N ILE A 12 -20.62 -1.14 -12.63
CA ILE A 12 -21.62 -0.22 -12.07
C ILE A 12 -21.45 0.03 -10.57
N THR A 13 -21.08 -0.98 -9.79
CA THR A 13 -20.94 -0.87 -8.32
C THR A 13 -19.49 -0.84 -7.85
N TYR A 14 -18.54 -1.11 -8.74
CA TYR A 14 -17.15 -1.32 -8.41
C TYR A 14 -16.88 -2.51 -7.48
N GLU A 15 -17.82 -3.44 -7.33
CA GLU A 15 -17.68 -4.71 -6.58
C GLU A 15 -17.44 -5.89 -7.53
N ASP A 16 -16.39 -6.68 -7.26
CA ASP A 16 -16.15 -7.95 -7.93
C ASP A 16 -16.72 -9.11 -7.08
N TYR A 17 -18.00 -9.46 -7.28
CA TYR A 17 -18.65 -10.52 -6.52
C TYR A 17 -18.31 -11.94 -7.03
N GLU A 18 -18.27 -12.93 -6.14
CA GLU A 18 -18.25 -14.36 -6.50
C GLU A 18 -18.90 -15.21 -5.38
N PRO A 19 -19.78 -16.18 -5.71
CA PRO A 19 -20.39 -17.05 -4.72
C PRO A 19 -19.34 -17.76 -3.84
N GLY A 20 -19.51 -17.68 -2.53
CA GLY A 20 -18.59 -18.29 -1.55
C GLY A 20 -17.42 -17.42 -1.12
N PHE A 21 -17.17 -16.28 -1.78
CA PHE A 21 -16.06 -15.38 -1.43
C PHE A 21 -16.43 -14.24 -0.47
N ASN A 22 -17.71 -13.88 -0.35
CA ASN A 22 -18.20 -13.02 0.72
C ASN A 22 -18.28 -13.84 2.03
N THR A 23 -17.15 -14.00 2.70
CA THR A 23 -17.03 -14.86 3.89
C THR A 23 -16.08 -14.25 4.93
N PRO A 24 -16.48 -14.16 6.20
CA PRO A 24 -15.59 -13.76 7.29
C PRO A 24 -14.71 -14.92 7.80
N TYR A 25 -14.75 -16.10 7.17
CA TYR A 25 -14.01 -17.27 7.68
C TYR A 25 -12.49 -17.02 7.63
N GLY A 26 -11.93 -16.72 8.80
CA GLY A 26 -10.50 -16.52 9.02
C GLY A 26 -10.04 -15.09 9.21
N VAL A 27 -10.95 -14.11 9.22
CA VAL A 27 -10.63 -12.75 9.68
C VAL A 27 -10.35 -12.73 11.19
N ALA A 28 -9.60 -11.74 11.67
CA ALA A 28 -9.26 -11.59 13.08
C ALA A 28 -9.59 -10.18 13.61
N ARG A 29 -9.48 -10.02 14.92
CA ARG A 29 -9.55 -8.72 15.60
C ARG A 29 -8.79 -8.81 16.92
N THR A 30 -7.89 -7.86 17.15
CA THR A 30 -7.18 -7.72 18.42
C THR A 30 -7.82 -6.64 19.28
N ASN A 31 -7.95 -6.90 20.57
CA ASN A 31 -8.44 -5.93 21.56
C ASN A 31 -7.38 -5.76 22.65
N GLU A 32 -6.98 -4.53 22.93
CA GLU A 32 -6.02 -4.23 23.99
C GLU A 32 -6.74 -4.09 25.33
N ILE A 33 -6.40 -4.94 26.30
CA ILE A 33 -7.07 -5.02 27.60
C ILE A 33 -6.05 -4.80 28.71
N PHE A 34 -6.34 -3.85 29.60
CA PHE A 34 -5.53 -3.56 30.78
C PHE A 34 -6.14 -4.18 32.04
N VAL A 35 -5.32 -4.81 32.87
CA VAL A 35 -5.71 -5.37 34.16
C VAL A 35 -4.89 -4.70 35.26
N TYR A 36 -5.57 -4.00 36.17
CA TYR A 36 -4.96 -3.30 37.29
C TYR A 36 -5.26 -4.02 38.60
N GLY A 37 -4.21 -4.49 39.28
CA GLY A 37 -4.30 -5.14 40.59
C GLY A 37 -4.18 -4.15 41.74
N PHE A 38 -5.07 -4.24 42.72
CA PHE A 38 -5.04 -3.37 43.91
C PHE A 38 -5.13 -4.20 45.19
N GLU A 39 -4.28 -3.90 46.17
CA GLU A 39 -4.34 -4.54 47.50
C GLU A 39 -5.59 -4.10 48.29
N SER A 40 -6.08 -2.89 48.03
CA SER A 40 -7.33 -2.34 48.57
C SER A 40 -7.96 -1.40 47.55
N THR A 41 -9.22 -1.02 47.74
CA THR A 41 -9.94 -0.14 46.80
C THR A 41 -9.15 1.16 46.57
N PRO A 42 -8.74 1.46 45.32
CA PRO A 42 -8.00 2.68 45.02
C PRO A 42 -8.88 3.93 45.17
N ASN A 43 -8.24 5.08 45.33
CA ASN A 43 -8.96 6.35 45.30
C ASN A 43 -9.43 6.69 43.86
N ARG A 44 -10.36 7.64 43.76
CA ARG A 44 -10.97 8.02 42.47
C ARG A 44 -9.99 8.68 41.51
N THR A 45 -8.99 9.40 42.02
CA THR A 45 -7.95 10.04 41.19
C THR A 45 -7.14 8.98 40.47
N LEU A 46 -6.65 7.96 41.19
CA LEU A 46 -5.91 6.86 40.58
C LEU A 46 -6.75 6.12 39.52
N LEU A 47 -8.04 5.88 39.78
CA LEU A 47 -8.92 5.26 38.77
C LEU A 47 -9.07 6.12 37.51
N SER A 48 -9.13 7.46 37.66
CA SER A 48 -9.15 8.39 36.53
C SER A 48 -7.85 8.34 35.73
N ASP A 49 -6.71 8.42 36.41
CA ASP A 49 -5.38 8.39 35.78
C ASP A 49 -5.16 7.07 35.02
N LEU A 50 -5.60 5.94 35.58
CA LEU A 50 -5.52 4.63 34.91
C LEU A 50 -6.49 4.53 33.71
N THR A 51 -7.63 5.21 33.76
CA THR A 51 -8.57 5.28 32.62
C THR A 51 -7.97 6.11 31.49
N GLU A 52 -7.33 7.24 31.79
CA GLU A 52 -6.60 8.05 30.81
C GLU A 52 -5.43 7.25 30.21
N HIS A 53 -4.66 6.57 31.05
CA HIS A 53 -3.58 5.66 30.59
C HIS A 53 -4.12 4.55 29.68
N THR A 54 -5.27 3.95 30.01
CA THR A 54 -5.87 2.89 29.19
C THR A 54 -6.27 3.39 27.81
N ASN A 55 -6.85 4.59 27.73
CA ASN A 55 -7.34 5.15 26.46
C ASN A 55 -6.24 5.86 25.65
N ASN A 56 -5.13 6.25 26.27
CA ASN A 56 -3.96 6.81 25.60
C ASN A 56 -2.66 6.27 26.22
N PRO A 57 -2.29 5.00 25.96
CA PRO A 57 -1.08 4.40 26.52
C PRO A 57 0.18 5.17 26.09
N PRO A 58 1.06 5.61 27.01
CA PRO A 58 2.25 6.37 26.65
C PRO A 58 3.21 5.62 25.72
N VAL A 59 3.68 6.28 24.65
CA VAL A 59 4.62 5.70 23.68
C VAL A 59 5.93 6.49 23.69
N LEU A 60 7.07 5.78 23.71
CA LEU A 60 8.39 6.35 23.48
C LEU A 60 8.79 6.12 22.03
N TYR A 61 9.26 7.17 21.36
CA TYR A 61 9.62 7.16 19.94
C TYR A 61 10.92 7.94 19.71
N GLY A 62 11.66 7.58 18.65
CA GLY A 62 12.94 8.21 18.29
C GLY A 62 12.76 9.49 17.48
N GLU A 63 13.72 10.42 17.54
CA GLU A 63 13.65 11.67 16.77
C GLU A 63 13.56 11.38 15.24
N PRO A 64 12.65 12.04 14.48
CA PRO A 64 12.52 11.86 13.04
C PRO A 64 13.83 11.97 12.26
N GLU A 65 14.68 12.95 12.60
CA GLU A 65 15.97 13.18 11.96
C GLU A 65 16.94 12.02 12.23
N TYR A 66 16.93 11.48 13.44
CA TYR A 66 17.74 10.31 13.79
C TYR A 66 17.29 9.11 12.97
N LEU A 67 15.99 8.81 12.96
CA LEU A 67 15.45 7.67 12.23
C LEU A 67 15.73 7.75 10.73
N ALA A 68 15.50 8.91 10.11
CA ALA A 68 15.85 9.13 8.70
C ALA A 68 17.35 8.93 8.43
N GLY A 69 18.22 9.41 9.33
CA GLY A 69 19.67 9.24 9.23
C GLY A 69 20.13 7.78 9.31
N THR A 70 19.41 6.91 10.02
CA THR A 70 19.73 5.48 10.09
C THR A 70 19.36 4.70 8.84
N LYS A 71 18.38 5.19 8.06
CA LYS A 71 17.74 4.47 6.94
C LYS A 71 17.10 3.13 7.31
N ALA A 72 16.90 2.84 8.61
CA ALA A 72 16.39 1.55 9.07
C ALA A 72 14.92 1.30 8.66
N LEU A 73 14.19 2.35 8.33
CA LEU A 73 12.79 2.31 7.87
C LEU A 73 12.66 2.95 6.48
N GLY A 74 13.58 2.59 5.57
CA GLY A 74 13.62 3.12 4.22
C GLY A 74 14.46 4.39 4.07
N ASN A 75 14.75 4.73 2.82
CA ASN A 75 15.58 5.89 2.41
C ASN A 75 14.83 6.83 1.45
N TYR A 76 13.51 6.75 1.44
CA TYR A 76 12.61 7.44 0.50
C TYR A 76 11.70 8.46 1.21
N TRP A 77 11.97 8.79 2.47
CA TRP A 77 11.29 9.86 3.20
C TRP A 77 12.33 10.66 4.00
N SER A 78 11.98 11.88 4.37
CA SER A 78 12.80 12.75 5.22
C SER A 78 11.90 13.67 6.03
N PRO A 79 12.29 14.10 7.26
CA PRO A 79 11.55 15.11 8.00
C PRO A 79 11.38 16.40 7.16
N PRO A 80 10.31 17.19 7.40
CA PRO A 80 10.16 18.50 6.78
C PRO A 80 11.34 19.40 7.14
N ALA A 81 11.80 20.22 6.19
CA ALA A 81 12.86 21.18 6.49
C ALA A 81 12.38 22.20 7.54
N PRO A 82 13.23 22.65 8.48
CA PRO A 82 12.87 23.69 9.45
C PRO A 82 12.41 25.00 8.80
N SER A 83 12.82 25.24 7.56
CA SER A 83 12.33 26.31 6.71
C SER A 83 12.16 25.75 5.29
N PRO A 84 10.96 25.85 4.68
CA PRO A 84 10.73 25.39 3.31
C PRO A 84 11.68 26.07 2.33
N ARG A 85 12.19 25.32 1.34
CA ARG A 85 13.07 25.82 0.27
C ARG A 85 12.31 26.76 -0.68
N SER A 86 11.01 26.55 -0.83
CA SER A 86 10.13 27.36 -1.68
C SER A 86 8.72 27.46 -1.10
N GLY A 87 7.93 28.40 -1.64
CA GLY A 87 6.50 28.47 -1.32
C GLY A 87 5.73 27.23 -1.76
N VAL A 88 6.16 26.59 -2.86
CA VAL A 88 5.56 25.34 -3.37
C VAL A 88 5.79 24.19 -2.39
N GLU A 89 7.00 24.06 -1.82
CA GLU A 89 7.25 23.08 -0.77
C GLU A 89 6.36 23.32 0.45
N ALA A 90 6.25 24.59 0.89
CA ALA A 90 5.38 24.94 2.01
C ALA A 90 3.91 24.59 1.75
N ASP A 91 3.44 24.74 0.51
CA ASP A 91 2.06 24.38 0.15
C ASP A 91 1.85 22.86 0.09
N ILE A 92 2.84 22.08 -0.36
CA ILE A 92 2.79 20.61 -0.27
C ILE A 92 2.64 20.18 1.20
N GLU A 93 3.44 20.72 2.13
CA GLU A 93 3.33 20.35 3.55
C GLU A 93 1.96 20.71 4.14
N LYS A 94 1.38 21.86 3.75
CA LYS A 94 0.01 22.23 4.14
C LYS A 94 -1.03 21.28 3.57
N HIS A 95 -0.86 20.84 2.33
CA HIS A 95 -1.74 19.87 1.70
C HIS A 95 -1.69 18.51 2.39
N LEU A 96 -0.49 18.05 2.78
CA LEU A 96 -0.34 16.83 3.58
C LEU A 96 -1.08 16.92 4.92
N ASP A 97 -0.91 18.04 5.64
CA ASP A 97 -1.63 18.28 6.90
C ASP A 97 -3.15 18.37 6.69
N PHE A 98 -3.60 19.07 5.65
CA PHE A 98 -5.01 19.17 5.28
C PHE A 98 -5.63 17.78 5.03
N LEU A 99 -4.95 16.93 4.25
CA LEU A 99 -5.41 15.57 3.98
C LEU A 99 -5.50 14.78 5.29
N PHE A 100 -4.45 14.77 6.10
CA PHE A 100 -4.48 14.08 7.39
C PHE A 100 -5.64 14.54 8.28
N ARG A 101 -5.78 15.86 8.50
CA ARG A 101 -6.83 16.43 9.35
C ARG A 101 -8.22 16.09 8.83
N PHE A 102 -8.42 16.13 7.50
CA PHE A 102 -9.69 15.75 6.90
C PHE A 102 -10.07 14.31 7.28
N TYR A 103 -9.18 13.32 7.11
CA TYR A 103 -9.47 11.93 7.47
C TYR A 103 -9.66 11.73 8.98
N GLU A 104 -8.81 12.35 9.81
CA GLU A 104 -8.94 12.31 11.27
C GLU A 104 -10.33 12.81 11.71
N GLU A 105 -10.78 13.94 11.18
CA GLU A 105 -12.10 14.51 11.49
C GLU A 105 -13.26 13.68 10.94
N GLN A 106 -13.09 13.04 9.76
CA GLN A 106 -14.13 12.18 9.19
C GLN A 106 -14.46 10.98 10.08
N VAL A 107 -13.50 10.42 10.82
CA VAL A 107 -13.75 9.28 11.74
C VAL A 107 -14.91 9.60 12.70
N GLU A 108 -14.84 10.75 13.39
CA GLU A 108 -15.87 11.16 14.34
C GLU A 108 -17.14 11.66 13.64
N GLN A 109 -17.02 12.41 12.53
CA GLN A 109 -18.19 12.93 11.82
C GLN A 109 -19.05 11.82 11.19
N ARG A 110 -18.40 10.76 10.69
CA ARG A 110 -19.04 9.64 10.00
C ARG A 110 -19.28 8.43 10.88
N LYS A 111 -18.82 8.48 12.13
CA LYS A 111 -18.95 7.40 13.11
C LYS A 111 -18.34 6.10 12.59
N TRP A 112 -17.11 6.19 12.06
CA TRP A 112 -16.30 5.03 11.69
C TRP A 112 -15.73 4.36 12.95
N TYR A 113 -16.66 3.89 13.76
CA TYR A 113 -16.47 3.16 14.99
C TYR A 113 -17.23 1.84 14.88
N GLY A 114 -16.75 0.83 15.58
CA GLY A 114 -17.39 -0.47 15.58
C GLY A 114 -16.41 -1.52 16.03
N PHE A 115 -16.93 -2.67 16.45
CA PHE A 115 -16.08 -3.80 16.84
C PHE A 115 -15.22 -4.29 15.67
N TRP A 116 -15.82 -4.31 14.46
CA TRP A 116 -15.12 -4.70 13.24
C TRP A 116 -14.56 -3.50 12.48
N ASP A 117 -15.21 -2.34 12.56
CA ASP A 117 -14.98 -1.23 11.63
C ASP A 117 -13.92 -0.21 12.11
N HIS A 118 -13.72 -0.08 13.42
CA HIS A 118 -12.85 0.97 13.94
C HIS A 118 -11.40 0.76 13.51
N GLY A 119 -10.87 1.74 12.77
CA GLY A 119 -9.51 1.81 12.27
C GLY A 119 -9.48 2.02 10.76
N ASP A 120 -10.52 1.61 10.05
CA ASP A 120 -10.66 1.87 8.61
C ASP A 120 -11.43 3.16 8.30
N PHE A 121 -11.45 3.51 7.01
CA PHE A 121 -12.21 4.61 6.42
C PHE A 121 -12.76 4.19 5.05
N ILE A 122 -13.59 5.04 4.44
CA ILE A 122 -14.31 4.70 3.19
C ILE A 122 -13.54 5.21 1.97
N HIS A 123 -13.66 4.53 0.84
CA HIS A 123 -12.89 4.72 -0.40
C HIS A 123 -13.34 5.94 -1.24
N ALA A 124 -14.64 6.16 -1.44
CA ALA A 124 -15.13 7.25 -2.30
C ALA A 124 -16.41 7.93 -1.80
N TYR A 125 -16.62 9.17 -2.26
CA TYR A 125 -17.68 10.05 -1.79
C TYR A 125 -18.88 10.14 -2.73
N ASP A 126 -20.08 10.30 -2.18
CA ASP A 126 -21.31 10.61 -2.89
C ASP A 126 -21.65 12.09 -2.68
N PRO A 127 -21.40 12.96 -3.68
CA PRO A 127 -21.62 14.40 -3.54
C PRO A 127 -23.11 14.78 -3.50
N ASP A 128 -24.01 13.92 -3.96
CA ASP A 128 -25.46 14.20 -3.96
C ASP A 128 -26.06 13.89 -2.59
N ARG A 129 -25.57 12.85 -1.91
CA ARG A 129 -26.03 12.44 -0.58
C ARG A 129 -25.23 13.06 0.57
N HIS A 130 -24.14 13.78 0.27
CA HIS A 130 -23.21 14.33 1.26
C HIS A 130 -22.72 13.26 2.25
N GLN A 131 -22.39 12.09 1.71
CA GLN A 131 -21.99 10.92 2.47
C GLN A 131 -20.98 10.09 1.68
N TRP A 132 -20.07 9.43 2.39
CA TRP A 132 -19.22 8.43 1.78
C TRP A 132 -20.07 7.26 1.25
N ARG A 133 -19.63 6.58 0.18
CA ARG A 133 -20.42 5.53 -0.51
C ARG A 133 -20.43 4.20 0.23
N TYR A 134 -20.87 4.23 1.49
CA TYR A 134 -20.91 3.09 2.41
C TYR A 134 -21.77 1.91 1.92
N ASP A 135 -22.65 2.14 0.94
CA ASP A 135 -23.64 1.18 0.42
C ASP A 135 -23.46 0.83 -1.06
N VAL A 136 -22.36 1.24 -1.70
CA VAL A 136 -22.13 1.02 -3.13
C VAL A 136 -20.85 0.23 -3.36
N GLY A 137 -20.96 -1.10 -3.29
CA GLY A 137 -19.93 -2.05 -3.71
C GLY A 137 -18.51 -1.67 -3.25
N GLY A 138 -17.58 -1.58 -4.21
CA GLY A 138 -16.18 -1.22 -3.95
C GLY A 138 -15.94 0.25 -3.63
N TYR A 139 -16.94 1.07 -3.36
CA TYR A 139 -16.73 2.45 -2.92
C TYR A 139 -16.86 2.66 -1.41
N ALA A 140 -17.16 1.60 -0.67
CA ALA A 140 -17.28 1.58 0.79
C ALA A 140 -15.91 1.40 1.48
N TRP A 141 -15.77 0.54 2.50
CA TRP A 141 -14.53 0.39 3.28
C TRP A 141 -13.30 0.21 2.38
N ASP A 142 -12.25 0.97 2.66
CA ASP A 142 -11.11 1.18 1.78
C ASP A 142 -10.09 0.04 1.81
N ASN A 143 -10.01 -0.71 2.91
CA ASN A 143 -9.18 -1.92 3.02
C ASN A 143 -7.77 -1.75 2.41
N SER A 144 -7.09 -0.65 2.72
CA SER A 144 -5.73 -0.33 2.25
C SER A 144 -5.56 -0.17 0.72
N GLU A 145 -6.62 0.13 -0.04
CA GLU A 145 -6.50 0.31 -1.50
C GLU A 145 -5.61 1.52 -1.84
N LEU A 146 -4.61 1.30 -2.70
CA LEU A 146 -3.59 2.28 -3.07
C LEU A 146 -2.72 2.81 -1.91
N SER A 147 -2.56 2.01 -0.85
CA SER A 147 -1.58 2.22 0.23
C SER A 147 -1.74 3.47 1.11
N PRO A 148 -2.94 3.81 1.62
CA PRO A 148 -3.06 4.85 2.63
C PRO A 148 -2.21 4.54 3.89
N ASP A 149 -2.02 3.27 4.24
CA ASP A 149 -1.12 2.84 5.31
C ASP A 149 0.30 3.39 5.11
N LEU A 150 0.84 3.35 3.89
CA LEU A 150 2.16 3.90 3.60
C LEU A 150 2.18 5.42 3.72
N PHE A 151 1.14 6.10 3.25
CA PHE A 151 1.04 7.55 3.41
C PHE A 151 1.06 7.93 4.89
N PHE A 152 0.15 7.40 5.71
CA PHE A 152 0.03 7.81 7.11
C PHE A 152 1.23 7.40 7.95
N TRP A 153 1.81 6.19 7.74
CA TRP A 153 3.04 5.81 8.45
C TRP A 153 4.24 6.68 8.07
N ASN A 154 4.42 7.00 6.78
CA ASN A 154 5.51 7.89 6.37
C ASN A 154 5.25 9.33 6.84
N TYR A 155 3.99 9.78 6.92
CA TYR A 155 3.66 11.09 7.49
C TYR A 155 3.95 11.16 8.99
N PHE A 156 3.71 10.07 9.74
CA PHE A 156 4.13 9.96 11.14
C PHE A 156 5.66 9.99 11.26
N LEU A 157 6.38 9.17 10.49
CA LEU A 157 7.86 9.12 10.53
C LEU A 157 8.49 10.50 10.33
N ARG A 158 7.91 11.29 9.42
CA ARG A 158 8.35 12.66 9.12
C ARG A 158 8.12 13.65 10.25
N THR A 159 7.01 13.53 10.98
CA THR A 159 6.52 14.59 11.86
C THR A 159 6.62 14.27 13.35
N GLY A 160 6.66 12.98 13.71
CA GLY A 160 6.62 12.52 15.10
C GLY A 160 5.35 12.89 15.86
N ARG A 161 4.28 13.28 15.17
CA ARG A 161 3.04 13.76 15.80
C ARG A 161 2.21 12.62 16.39
N GLU A 162 1.71 12.82 17.60
CA GLU A 162 0.88 11.84 18.32
C GLU A 162 -0.43 11.53 17.58
N ASP A 163 -1.12 12.53 17.06
CA ASP A 163 -2.39 12.36 16.34
C ASP A 163 -2.23 11.47 15.10
N VAL A 164 -1.16 11.68 14.32
CA VAL A 164 -0.83 10.83 13.16
C VAL A 164 -0.48 9.41 13.59
N TYR A 165 0.28 9.24 14.69
CA TYR A 165 0.59 7.91 15.23
C TYR A 165 -0.68 7.14 15.58
N ARG A 166 -1.59 7.74 16.36
CA ARG A 166 -2.82 7.09 16.81
C ARG A 166 -3.74 6.74 15.65
N PHE A 167 -3.82 7.60 14.64
CA PHE A 167 -4.57 7.32 13.41
C PHE A 167 -3.99 6.12 12.66
N ALA A 168 -2.67 6.11 12.43
CA ALA A 168 -2.00 5.02 11.73
C ALA A 168 -1.99 3.70 12.55
N GLU A 169 -1.93 3.79 13.87
CA GLU A 169 -2.06 2.67 14.82
C GLU A 169 -3.45 2.03 14.72
N ALA A 170 -4.53 2.83 14.71
CA ALA A 170 -5.87 2.31 14.53
C ALA A 170 -6.02 1.64 13.16
N LEU A 171 -5.48 2.25 12.10
CA LEU A 171 -5.49 1.71 10.74
C LEU A 171 -4.79 0.35 10.66
N VAL A 172 -3.55 0.25 11.16
CA VAL A 172 -2.79 -1.00 11.07
C VAL A 172 -3.41 -2.13 11.89
N ARG A 173 -4.04 -1.80 13.04
CA ARG A 173 -4.78 -2.75 13.89
C ARG A 173 -6.10 -3.21 13.27
N HIS A 174 -6.62 -2.47 12.30
CA HIS A 174 -7.77 -2.88 11.50
C HIS A 174 -7.33 -3.68 10.28
N THR A 175 -6.55 -3.06 9.39
CA THR A 175 -6.27 -3.60 8.05
C THR A 175 -5.40 -4.85 8.09
N GLY A 176 -4.56 -4.99 9.13
CA GLY A 176 -3.75 -6.20 9.34
C GLY A 176 -4.52 -7.37 9.95
N GLU A 177 -5.75 -7.16 10.43
CA GLU A 177 -6.52 -8.13 11.22
C GLU A 177 -7.87 -8.46 10.54
N VAL A 178 -8.70 -7.45 10.31
CA VAL A 178 -10.08 -7.63 9.83
C VAL A 178 -10.11 -7.87 8.32
N ASP A 179 -9.23 -7.18 7.58
CA ASP A 179 -9.22 -7.22 6.12
C ASP A 179 -8.37 -8.38 5.56
N VAL A 180 -7.76 -9.20 6.43
CA VAL A 180 -6.83 -10.28 6.09
C VAL A 180 -7.33 -11.62 6.64
N TYR A 181 -7.06 -12.70 5.91
CA TYR A 181 -7.33 -14.06 6.37
C TYR A 181 -6.10 -14.65 7.07
N HIS A 182 -6.29 -15.14 8.30
CA HIS A 182 -5.24 -15.72 9.15
C HIS A 182 -5.25 -17.25 9.16
N LEU A 183 -6.29 -17.87 8.58
CA LEU A 183 -6.47 -19.32 8.49
C LEU A 183 -7.23 -19.73 7.22
N GLY A 184 -7.29 -21.04 6.97
CA GLY A 184 -7.96 -21.60 5.80
C GLY A 184 -7.16 -21.43 4.51
N ASP A 185 -7.80 -21.72 3.38
CA ASP A 185 -7.16 -21.73 2.06
C ASP A 185 -6.76 -20.33 1.57
N LEU A 186 -7.35 -19.29 2.13
CA LEU A 186 -7.08 -17.88 1.81
C LEU A 186 -6.04 -17.25 2.74
N LYS A 187 -5.46 -18.01 3.69
CA LYS A 187 -4.49 -17.50 4.66
C LYS A 187 -3.38 -16.71 3.99
N GLY A 188 -3.15 -15.48 4.46
CA GLY A 188 -2.13 -14.58 3.94
C GLY A 188 -2.60 -13.69 2.79
N LEU A 189 -3.85 -13.79 2.34
CA LEU A 189 -4.49 -12.83 1.44
C LEU A 189 -5.38 -11.86 2.23
N GLY A 190 -5.55 -10.66 1.70
CA GLY A 190 -6.59 -9.74 2.16
C GLY A 190 -7.71 -9.56 1.14
N THR A 191 -8.81 -8.93 1.55
CA THR A 191 -9.96 -8.66 0.69
C THR A 191 -9.92 -7.22 0.19
N ARG A 192 -10.09 -7.05 -1.12
CA ARG A 192 -10.29 -5.74 -1.75
C ARG A 192 -11.45 -4.96 -1.10
N HIS A 193 -11.31 -3.64 -1.08
CA HIS A 193 -12.30 -2.67 -0.64
C HIS A 193 -13.75 -2.97 -1.07
N GLY A 194 -14.72 -2.74 -0.18
CA GLY A 194 -16.10 -3.19 -0.34
C GLY A 194 -17.05 -2.77 0.78
N VAL A 195 -18.35 -3.04 0.62
CA VAL A 195 -19.39 -2.73 1.65
C VAL A 195 -19.12 -3.46 2.96
N GLN A 196 -18.58 -4.67 2.87
CA GLN A 196 -18.06 -5.43 4.01
C GLN A 196 -16.56 -5.59 3.83
N HIS A 197 -15.82 -5.56 4.92
CA HIS A 197 -14.36 -5.79 4.95
C HIS A 197 -13.91 -7.11 4.29
N TRP A 198 -14.82 -8.06 4.11
CA TRP A 198 -14.58 -9.37 3.47
C TRP A 198 -15.51 -9.68 2.28
N GLY A 199 -16.24 -8.67 1.79
CA GLY A 199 -17.33 -8.86 0.81
C GLY A 199 -16.87 -9.17 -0.61
N ASP A 200 -15.83 -8.49 -1.09
CA ASP A 200 -15.34 -8.57 -2.48
C ASP A 200 -14.60 -9.90 -2.76
N SER A 201 -14.66 -10.44 -3.97
CA SER A 201 -14.03 -11.71 -4.33
C SER A 201 -12.57 -11.61 -4.77
N ALA A 202 -12.04 -10.41 -4.94
CA ALA A 202 -10.62 -10.19 -5.16
C ALA A 202 -9.85 -10.35 -3.84
N LYS A 203 -9.50 -11.60 -3.52
CA LYS A 203 -8.61 -11.94 -2.41
C LYS A 203 -7.17 -11.86 -2.91
N GLN A 204 -6.39 -10.90 -2.42
CA GLN A 204 -5.09 -10.55 -3.00
C GLN A 204 -4.06 -10.20 -1.93
N ALA A 205 -2.79 -10.47 -2.24
CA ALA A 205 -1.68 -10.18 -1.33
C ALA A 205 -1.44 -8.67 -1.15
N ARG A 206 -1.89 -7.84 -2.10
CA ARG A 206 -1.72 -6.38 -2.07
C ARG A 206 -2.38 -5.70 -0.86
N ILE A 207 -3.40 -6.33 -0.26
CA ILE A 207 -4.09 -5.85 0.95
C ILE A 207 -3.35 -6.34 2.20
N SER A 208 -2.94 -7.61 2.20
CA SER A 208 -2.22 -8.23 3.32
C SER A 208 -0.74 -7.89 3.39
N THR A 209 -0.21 -7.09 2.46
CA THR A 209 1.23 -6.81 2.37
C THR A 209 1.82 -6.39 3.72
N PRO A 210 2.90 -7.03 4.20
CA PRO A 210 3.48 -6.69 5.48
C PRO A 210 4.25 -5.37 5.43
N GLN A 211 4.46 -4.78 4.24
CA GLN A 211 5.03 -3.44 4.12
C GLN A 211 4.20 -2.38 4.87
N TYR A 212 2.87 -2.56 4.93
CA TYR A 212 1.96 -1.68 5.68
C TYR A 212 2.11 -1.78 7.20
N ARG A 213 2.67 -2.89 7.68
CA ARG A 213 2.83 -3.20 9.11
C ARG A 213 4.27 -2.98 9.59
N LYS A 214 5.22 -2.85 8.67
CA LYS A 214 6.67 -2.78 8.96
C LYS A 214 7.04 -1.63 9.89
N VAL A 215 6.53 -0.42 9.63
CA VAL A 215 6.80 0.76 10.47
C VAL A 215 6.26 0.53 11.88
N PHE A 216 4.99 0.15 12.02
CA PHE A 216 4.39 -0.15 13.32
C PHE A 216 5.17 -1.22 14.09
N TYR A 217 5.51 -2.34 13.45
CA TYR A 217 6.24 -3.44 14.06
C TYR A 217 7.56 -2.96 14.68
N PHE A 218 8.39 -2.22 13.94
CA PHE A 218 9.68 -1.79 14.47
C PHE A 218 9.57 -0.66 15.50
N LEU A 219 8.64 0.29 15.31
CA LEU A 219 8.48 1.42 16.23
C LEU A 219 7.88 1.03 17.59
N THR A 220 7.05 0.00 17.62
CA THR A 220 6.51 -0.57 18.87
C THR A 220 7.52 -1.44 19.63
N GLY A 221 8.75 -1.58 19.12
CA GLY A 221 9.74 -2.48 19.71
C GLY A 221 9.52 -3.95 19.37
N GLY A 222 8.76 -4.23 18.31
CA GLY A 222 8.46 -5.58 17.85
C GLY A 222 7.18 -6.16 18.41
N ASP A 223 6.05 -5.41 18.35
CA ASP A 223 4.72 -5.89 18.76
C ASP A 223 4.48 -7.33 18.30
N GLU A 224 4.35 -8.24 19.26
CA GLU A 224 4.39 -9.67 18.97
C GLU A 224 3.22 -10.12 18.10
N ARG A 225 2.03 -9.52 18.29
CA ARG A 225 0.85 -9.81 17.45
C ARG A 225 1.10 -9.45 16.00
N THR A 226 1.64 -8.26 15.73
CA THR A 226 2.05 -7.85 14.39
C THR A 226 3.13 -8.77 13.84
N GLY A 227 4.06 -9.20 14.71
CA GLY A 227 5.08 -10.18 14.37
C GLY A 227 4.54 -11.54 13.93
N GLU A 228 3.45 -12.02 14.56
CA GLU A 228 2.72 -13.24 14.16
C GLU A 228 2.07 -13.07 12.79
N ILE A 229 1.36 -11.95 12.56
CA ILE A 229 0.70 -11.66 11.27
C ILE A 229 1.71 -11.67 10.12
N VAL A 230 2.89 -11.06 10.31
CA VAL A 230 3.98 -11.09 9.32
C VAL A 230 4.42 -12.53 9.01
N GLN A 231 4.49 -13.41 10.01
CA GLN A 231 4.84 -14.82 9.80
C GLN A 231 3.72 -15.59 9.10
N GLU A 232 2.45 -15.26 9.37
CA GLU A 232 1.30 -15.86 8.71
C GLU A 232 1.29 -15.54 7.21
N ILE A 233 1.65 -14.31 6.83
CA ILE A 233 1.68 -13.86 5.42
C ILE A 233 2.79 -14.55 4.60
N LEU A 234 3.82 -15.12 5.23
CA LEU A 234 4.85 -15.93 4.52
C LEU A 234 4.27 -17.16 3.80
N ASP A 235 3.03 -17.55 4.12
CA ASP A 235 2.30 -18.62 3.44
C ASP A 235 1.46 -18.13 2.25
N ALA A 236 1.41 -16.82 1.97
CA ALA A 236 0.59 -16.24 0.91
C ALA A 236 0.96 -16.76 -0.49
N ASP A 237 2.21 -17.17 -0.71
CA ASP A 237 2.63 -17.76 -1.99
C ASP A 237 1.90 -19.08 -2.33
N LYS A 238 1.52 -19.87 -1.32
CA LYS A 238 0.77 -21.13 -1.51
C LYS A 238 -0.62 -20.89 -2.08
N THR A 239 -1.20 -19.72 -1.82
CA THR A 239 -2.58 -19.39 -2.22
C THR A 239 -2.73 -19.30 -3.74
N TYR A 240 -1.68 -18.95 -4.49
CA TYR A 240 -1.71 -18.90 -5.95
C TYR A 240 -1.85 -20.29 -6.60
N GLY A 241 -1.63 -21.37 -5.84
CA GLY A 241 -1.93 -22.74 -6.26
C GLY A 241 -3.40 -23.13 -6.10
N ILE A 242 -4.17 -22.32 -5.35
CA ILE A 242 -5.58 -22.54 -5.03
C ILE A 242 -6.46 -21.51 -5.75
N LEU A 243 -6.02 -20.25 -5.79
CA LEU A 243 -6.77 -19.12 -6.30
C LEU A 243 -5.90 -18.28 -7.23
N ASP A 244 -6.36 -18.12 -8.47
CA ASP A 244 -5.77 -17.14 -9.39
C ASP A 244 -6.49 -15.78 -9.24
N PRO A 245 -5.79 -14.70 -8.86
CA PRO A 245 -6.39 -13.37 -8.77
C PRO A 245 -6.87 -12.83 -10.12
N ASN A 246 -6.36 -13.35 -11.24
CA ASN A 246 -6.73 -12.96 -12.60
C ASN A 246 -7.73 -13.91 -13.26
N ARG A 247 -8.32 -14.88 -12.53
CA ARG A 247 -9.19 -15.94 -13.09
C ARG A 247 -10.36 -15.45 -13.96
N LYS A 248 -10.84 -14.21 -13.74
CA LYS A 248 -11.96 -13.62 -14.48
C LYS A 248 -11.52 -12.80 -15.71
N VAL A 249 -10.26 -12.34 -15.75
CA VAL A 249 -9.77 -11.36 -16.74
C VAL A 249 -8.63 -11.88 -17.62
N ARG A 250 -7.96 -12.97 -17.23
CA ARG A 250 -6.89 -13.57 -18.03
C ARG A 250 -7.42 -14.21 -19.31
N THR A 251 -6.71 -14.04 -20.43
CA THR A 251 -7.15 -14.49 -21.76
C THR A 251 -6.33 -15.63 -22.36
N ASP A 252 -5.27 -16.04 -21.67
CA ASP A 252 -4.28 -17.07 -22.05
C ASP A 252 -4.66 -18.49 -21.59
N GLY A 253 -5.80 -18.66 -20.90
CA GLY A 253 -6.39 -19.98 -20.60
C GLY A 253 -5.66 -20.83 -19.55
N TRP A 254 -4.56 -20.36 -18.98
CA TRP A 254 -3.91 -20.95 -17.82
C TRP A 254 -4.83 -20.98 -16.58
N VAL A 255 -4.70 -22.06 -15.81
CA VAL A 255 -5.40 -22.29 -14.54
C VAL A 255 -4.41 -22.92 -13.56
N PRO A 256 -4.54 -22.66 -12.24
CA PRO A 256 -3.71 -23.34 -11.25
C PRO A 256 -3.88 -24.86 -11.32
N THR A 257 -2.77 -25.59 -11.31
CA THR A 257 -2.75 -27.05 -11.21
C THR A 257 -1.90 -27.48 -10.02
N PRO A 258 -2.30 -28.52 -9.26
CA PRO A 258 -1.52 -28.98 -8.11
C PRO A 258 -0.06 -29.29 -8.49
N ASN A 259 0.88 -28.92 -7.60
CA ASN A 259 2.32 -29.16 -7.76
C ASN A 259 2.95 -28.54 -9.03
N SER A 260 2.33 -27.52 -9.61
CA SER A 260 2.83 -26.80 -10.79
C SER A 260 3.25 -25.38 -10.40
N SER A 261 3.98 -24.70 -11.29
CA SER A 261 4.25 -23.26 -11.12
C SER A 261 2.95 -22.46 -11.15
N VAL A 262 2.92 -21.36 -10.40
CA VAL A 262 1.75 -20.51 -10.19
C VAL A 262 1.95 -19.13 -10.83
N ALA A 263 0.92 -18.55 -11.42
CA ALA A 263 1.01 -17.21 -12.03
C ALA A 263 1.04 -16.13 -10.94
N VAL A 264 2.07 -15.28 -10.96
CA VAL A 264 2.26 -14.18 -10.01
C VAL A 264 2.51 -12.89 -10.78
N GLY A 265 1.72 -11.85 -10.51
CA GLY A 265 1.96 -10.51 -11.03
C GLY A 265 3.25 -9.91 -10.46
N LEU A 266 4.09 -9.28 -11.29
CA LEU A 266 5.35 -8.69 -10.84
C LEU A 266 5.19 -7.34 -10.09
N GLY A 267 3.94 -6.89 -9.93
CA GLY A 267 3.56 -5.69 -9.21
C GLY A 267 2.84 -6.00 -7.91
N THR A 268 1.50 -6.01 -7.95
CA THR A 268 0.61 -6.22 -6.79
C THR A 268 0.97 -7.45 -5.95
N ASP A 269 1.23 -8.57 -6.63
CA ASP A 269 1.43 -9.86 -5.99
C ASP A 269 2.87 -9.98 -5.48
N TRP A 270 3.86 -9.82 -6.38
CA TRP A 270 5.26 -9.96 -6.04
C TRP A 270 5.76 -8.93 -5.02
N SER A 271 5.28 -7.68 -5.05
CA SER A 271 5.65 -6.68 -4.03
C SER A 271 5.32 -7.14 -2.62
N SER A 272 4.14 -7.73 -2.44
CA SER A 272 3.66 -8.23 -1.16
C SER A 272 4.43 -9.47 -0.70
N LEU A 273 4.69 -10.40 -1.61
CA LEU A 273 5.52 -11.57 -1.34
C LEU A 273 6.96 -11.16 -0.98
N ALA A 274 7.56 -10.28 -1.77
CA ALA A 274 8.89 -9.73 -1.53
C ALA A 274 8.97 -9.02 -0.18
N ALA A 275 7.95 -8.25 0.20
CA ALA A 275 7.91 -7.57 1.49
C ALA A 275 7.86 -8.55 2.65
N SER A 276 7.09 -9.64 2.52
CA SER A 276 7.05 -10.70 3.54
C SER A 276 8.40 -11.38 3.72
N TRP A 277 9.09 -11.67 2.61
CA TRP A 277 10.38 -12.31 2.65
C TRP A 277 11.48 -11.38 3.18
N LEU A 278 11.47 -10.12 2.76
CA LEU A 278 12.43 -9.13 3.24
C LEU A 278 12.27 -8.91 4.74
N LEU A 279 11.05 -8.76 5.24
CA LEU A 279 10.81 -8.52 6.66
C LEU A 279 11.18 -9.73 7.53
N GLU A 280 10.87 -10.96 7.10
CA GLU A 280 11.33 -12.17 7.80
C GLU A 280 12.86 -12.32 7.76
N TRP A 281 13.48 -11.96 6.63
CA TRP A 281 14.93 -11.90 6.53
C TRP A 281 15.49 -10.91 7.55
N GLU A 282 15.04 -9.65 7.56
CA GLU A 282 15.44 -8.62 8.53
C GLU A 282 15.29 -9.09 9.99
N ARG A 283 14.15 -9.68 10.33
CA ARG A 283 13.84 -10.19 11.68
C ARG A 283 14.71 -11.37 12.10
N ARG A 284 15.34 -12.07 11.15
CA ARG A 284 16.01 -13.36 11.36
C ARG A 284 15.07 -14.36 12.05
N GLY A 285 13.80 -14.32 11.67
CA GLY A 285 12.76 -15.22 12.19
C GLY A 285 12.97 -16.67 11.74
N PRO A 286 12.13 -17.62 12.18
CA PRO A 286 12.34 -19.05 11.93
C PRO A 286 12.50 -19.44 10.45
N ARG A 287 11.98 -18.65 9.51
CA ARG A 287 12.02 -18.92 8.05
C ARG A 287 12.93 -17.97 7.29
N TRP A 288 13.82 -17.24 7.96
CA TRP A 288 14.63 -16.18 7.32
C TRP A 288 15.53 -16.68 6.17
N GLU A 289 16.06 -17.90 6.23
CA GLU A 289 16.87 -18.48 5.15
C GLU A 289 16.01 -18.80 3.92
N GLU A 290 14.83 -19.39 4.11
CA GLU A 290 13.85 -19.64 3.06
C GLU A 290 13.42 -18.32 2.39
N ALA A 291 13.08 -17.33 3.24
CA ALA A 291 12.65 -16.00 2.82
C ALA A 291 13.74 -15.30 1.98
N ARG A 292 14.99 -15.26 2.47
CA ARG A 292 16.13 -14.73 1.73
C ARG A 292 16.26 -15.42 0.37
N THR A 293 16.26 -16.75 0.33
CA THR A 293 16.39 -17.52 -0.91
C THR A 293 15.28 -17.19 -1.91
N LYS A 294 14.01 -17.15 -1.47
CA LYS A 294 12.88 -16.80 -2.33
C LYS A 294 12.99 -15.39 -2.89
N LEU A 295 13.34 -14.41 -2.07
CA LEU A 295 13.51 -13.02 -2.52
C LEU A 295 14.66 -12.89 -3.53
N THR A 296 15.83 -13.46 -3.24
CA THR A 296 16.98 -13.37 -4.15
C THR A 296 16.74 -14.14 -5.45
N ASN A 297 16.10 -15.31 -5.39
CA ASN A 297 15.83 -16.12 -6.59
C ASN A 297 14.77 -15.47 -7.49
N THR A 298 13.70 -14.91 -6.91
CA THR A 298 12.70 -14.18 -7.70
C THR A 298 13.27 -12.89 -8.29
N ALA A 299 14.07 -12.12 -7.55
CA ALA A 299 14.76 -10.94 -8.07
C ALA A 299 15.71 -11.29 -9.23
N ALA A 300 16.53 -12.34 -9.08
CA ALA A 300 17.41 -12.83 -10.14
C ALA A 300 16.61 -13.32 -11.37
N SER A 301 15.43 -13.88 -11.14
CA SER A 301 14.56 -14.35 -12.22
C SER A 301 13.92 -13.18 -12.98
N ILE A 302 13.45 -12.15 -12.28
CA ILE A 302 12.93 -10.92 -12.90
C ILE A 302 14.02 -10.27 -13.77
N ALA A 303 15.26 -10.20 -13.28
CA ALA A 303 16.39 -9.67 -14.05
C ALA A 303 16.67 -10.46 -15.35
N ARG A 304 16.32 -11.75 -15.41
CA ARG A 304 16.48 -12.61 -16.60
C ARG A 304 15.30 -12.52 -17.57
N LEU A 305 14.15 -11.99 -17.16
CA LEU A 305 13.05 -11.72 -18.08
C LEU A 305 13.50 -10.64 -19.06
N LYS A 306 13.25 -10.85 -20.36
CA LYS A 306 13.74 -9.94 -21.41
C LYS A 306 13.31 -8.48 -21.19
N ASN A 307 12.13 -8.27 -20.61
CA ASN A 307 11.58 -6.96 -20.30
C ASN A 307 11.44 -6.70 -18.79
N GLY A 308 12.04 -7.52 -17.91
CA GLY A 308 12.00 -7.32 -16.46
C GLY A 308 10.58 -7.16 -15.91
N PHE A 309 10.34 -6.14 -15.08
CA PHE A 309 9.01 -5.83 -14.54
C PHE A 309 7.95 -5.50 -15.60
N VAL A 310 8.36 -5.03 -16.78
CA VAL A 310 7.44 -4.71 -17.89
C VAL A 310 6.77 -5.97 -18.46
N THR A 311 7.33 -7.15 -18.20
CA THR A 311 6.70 -8.46 -18.51
C THR A 311 5.37 -8.66 -17.76
N GLY A 312 5.15 -7.99 -16.63
CA GLY A 312 3.86 -7.91 -15.93
C GLY A 312 3.53 -9.09 -15.01
N SER A 313 3.90 -10.32 -15.39
CA SER A 313 3.73 -11.53 -14.56
C SER A 313 4.81 -12.56 -14.87
N GLY A 314 4.91 -13.59 -14.02
CA GLY A 314 5.77 -14.76 -14.23
C GLY A 314 5.16 -16.03 -13.63
N LEU A 315 5.73 -17.18 -13.99
CA LEU A 315 5.37 -18.48 -13.41
C LEU A 315 6.31 -18.81 -12.25
N TYR A 316 5.80 -18.66 -11.03
CA TYR A 316 6.52 -18.89 -9.78
C TYR A 316 6.56 -20.36 -9.40
N ASN A 317 7.75 -20.87 -9.06
CA ASN A 317 7.91 -22.20 -8.51
C ASN A 317 7.98 -22.14 -6.98
N LEU A 318 6.97 -22.70 -6.32
CA LEU A 318 6.84 -22.77 -4.86
C LEU A 318 8.01 -23.52 -4.18
N ALA A 319 8.65 -24.46 -4.89
CA ALA A 319 9.67 -25.33 -4.30
C ALA A 319 11.04 -24.65 -4.16
N ASP A 320 11.42 -23.80 -5.11
CA ASP A 320 12.78 -23.20 -5.17
C ASP A 320 12.77 -21.67 -5.24
N GLY A 321 11.60 -21.03 -5.28
CA GLY A 321 11.48 -19.58 -5.31
C GLY A 321 11.92 -18.93 -6.62
N THR A 322 11.98 -19.68 -7.72
CA THR A 322 12.32 -19.13 -9.06
C THR A 322 11.07 -18.65 -9.81
N LEU A 323 11.26 -17.73 -10.75
CA LEU A 323 10.21 -17.28 -11.69
C LEU A 323 10.63 -17.60 -13.12
N GLY A 324 9.74 -18.25 -13.87
CA GLY A 324 9.82 -18.37 -15.32
C GLY A 324 9.01 -17.29 -16.05
N PRO A 325 9.14 -17.20 -17.39
CA PRO A 325 8.27 -16.36 -18.21
C PRO A 325 6.78 -16.72 -18.02
N PRO A 326 5.85 -15.77 -18.28
CA PRO A 326 4.42 -16.02 -18.14
C PRO A 326 3.91 -16.99 -19.22
N PRO A 327 2.72 -17.61 -19.04
CA PRO A 327 2.15 -18.55 -20.01
C PRO A 327 1.99 -17.98 -21.42
N SER A 328 1.77 -16.68 -21.54
CA SER A 328 1.64 -15.97 -22.82
C SER A 328 2.96 -15.68 -23.54
N ASP A 329 4.12 -15.96 -22.91
CA ASP A 329 5.45 -15.76 -23.49
C ASP A 329 6.46 -16.81 -22.97
N PRO A 330 6.23 -18.12 -23.19
CA PRO A 330 7.02 -19.20 -22.58
C PRO A 330 8.50 -19.18 -22.99
N ASP A 331 8.81 -18.62 -24.16
CA ASP A 331 10.17 -18.54 -24.72
C ASP A 331 10.91 -17.25 -24.32
N ASN A 332 10.32 -16.40 -23.47
CA ASN A 332 10.89 -15.11 -23.03
C ASN A 332 11.22 -14.16 -24.20
N ASN A 333 10.34 -14.11 -25.20
CA ASN A 333 10.51 -13.26 -26.39
C ASN A 333 10.25 -11.77 -26.10
N GLY A 334 9.74 -11.42 -24.92
CA GLY A 334 9.62 -10.06 -24.41
C GLY A 334 8.18 -9.56 -24.44
N LEU A 335 7.38 -9.99 -23.45
CA LEU A 335 6.05 -9.45 -23.21
C LEU A 335 6.10 -8.01 -22.65
N VAL A 336 5.11 -7.19 -23.00
CA VAL A 336 4.80 -5.92 -22.32
C VAL A 336 3.37 -6.03 -21.84
N ALA A 337 3.19 -6.06 -20.53
CA ALA A 337 1.91 -6.16 -19.84
C ALA A 337 1.98 -5.28 -18.58
N VAL A 338 1.88 -3.96 -18.78
CA VAL A 338 1.99 -2.98 -17.70
C VAL A 338 0.60 -2.67 -17.15
N SER A 339 0.47 -2.72 -15.82
CA SER A 339 -0.73 -2.26 -15.11
C SER A 339 -0.38 -1.03 -14.27
N HIS A 340 -1.34 -0.12 -14.15
CA HIS A 340 -1.24 1.03 -13.25
C HIS A 340 -1.29 0.65 -11.78
N LEU A 341 -1.79 -0.55 -11.45
CA LEU A 341 -1.82 -1.04 -10.08
C LEU A 341 -0.46 -1.59 -9.63
N SER A 342 0.46 -1.90 -10.56
CA SER A 342 1.66 -2.66 -10.25
C SER A 342 2.58 -1.98 -9.22
N ALA A 343 2.63 -0.65 -9.19
CA ALA A 343 3.57 0.09 -8.37
C ALA A 343 2.91 1.00 -7.32
N VAL A 344 1.66 0.72 -6.92
CA VAL A 344 0.91 1.54 -5.95
C VAL A 344 0.52 0.78 -4.69
N PHE A 345 1.07 -0.43 -4.50
CA PHE A 345 0.88 -1.30 -3.31
C PHE A 345 2.21 -1.66 -2.61
N GLY A 346 3.16 -0.71 -2.54
CA GLY A 346 4.43 -0.92 -1.85
C GLY A 346 5.62 -1.43 -2.68
N LEU A 347 5.47 -1.57 -4.01
CA LEU A 347 6.54 -2.10 -4.88
C LEU A 347 7.83 -1.26 -4.85
N LEU A 348 7.73 0.08 -4.88
CA LEU A 348 8.93 0.92 -4.81
C LEU A 348 9.60 0.76 -3.45
N GLU A 349 8.80 0.79 -2.38
CA GLU A 349 9.25 0.73 -0.99
C GLU A 349 10.05 -0.55 -0.75
N VAL A 350 9.47 -1.70 -1.10
CA VAL A 350 10.13 -3.00 -0.92
C VAL A 350 11.37 -3.14 -1.80
N VAL A 351 11.36 -2.62 -3.03
CA VAL A 351 12.52 -2.71 -3.92
C VAL A 351 13.66 -1.81 -3.44
N ALA A 352 13.35 -0.58 -3.00
CA ALA A 352 14.34 0.34 -2.45
C ALA A 352 15.00 -0.24 -1.19
N GLU A 353 14.20 -0.82 -0.30
CA GLU A 353 14.69 -1.45 0.93
C GLU A 353 15.47 -2.74 0.66
N PHE A 354 15.01 -3.59 -0.27
CA PHE A 354 15.74 -4.80 -0.66
C PHE A 354 17.11 -4.45 -1.23
N ILE A 355 17.19 -3.44 -2.11
CA ILE A 355 18.47 -3.01 -2.70
C ILE A 355 19.44 -2.52 -1.62
N GLU A 356 18.98 -1.70 -0.66
CA GLU A 356 19.81 -1.23 0.45
C GLU A 356 20.21 -2.39 1.39
N HIS A 357 19.28 -3.29 1.73
CA HIS A 357 19.50 -4.40 2.65
C HIS A 357 20.46 -5.46 2.10
N ALA A 358 20.25 -5.88 0.85
CA ALA A 358 21.05 -6.91 0.21
C ALA A 358 22.43 -6.38 -0.22
N GLY A 359 22.54 -5.10 -0.59
CA GLY A 359 23.79 -4.48 -0.99
C GLY A 359 24.48 -5.25 -2.12
N ALA A 360 25.64 -5.84 -1.85
CA ALA A 360 26.39 -6.63 -2.84
C ALA A 360 25.69 -7.95 -3.24
N ASP A 361 24.71 -8.42 -2.46
CA ASP A 361 23.93 -9.62 -2.74
C ASP A 361 22.74 -9.36 -3.69
N VAL A 362 22.52 -8.12 -4.15
CA VAL A 362 21.50 -7.82 -5.15
C VAL A 362 21.84 -8.54 -6.46
N PRO A 363 20.93 -9.35 -7.03
CA PRO A 363 21.21 -10.07 -8.27
C PRO A 363 21.56 -9.15 -9.44
N GLU A 364 22.55 -9.55 -10.24
CA GLU A 364 22.97 -8.82 -11.43
C GLU A 364 21.77 -8.53 -12.36
N GLY A 365 21.67 -7.27 -12.82
CA GLY A 365 20.61 -6.81 -13.70
C GLY A 365 19.29 -6.43 -13.01
N PHE A 366 19.09 -6.76 -11.73
CA PHE A 366 17.85 -6.43 -11.02
C PHE A 366 17.66 -4.91 -10.86
N GLU A 367 18.69 -4.18 -10.42
CA GLU A 367 18.61 -2.72 -10.31
C GLU A 367 18.33 -2.04 -11.66
N GLN A 368 18.89 -2.56 -12.75
CA GLN A 368 18.63 -2.05 -14.10
C GLN A 368 17.18 -2.33 -14.54
N ALA A 369 16.65 -3.52 -14.27
CA ALA A 369 15.26 -3.86 -14.57
C ALA A 369 14.27 -2.97 -13.80
N TRP A 370 14.59 -2.64 -12.54
CA TRP A 370 13.80 -1.70 -11.75
C TRP A 370 13.92 -0.25 -12.23
N TYR A 371 15.13 0.20 -12.56
CA TYR A 371 15.36 1.51 -13.17
C TYR A 371 14.58 1.66 -14.47
N ASP A 372 14.63 0.64 -15.34
CA ASP A 372 13.91 0.61 -16.62
C ASP A 372 12.39 0.77 -16.38
N TYR A 373 11.80 0.03 -15.45
CA TYR A 373 10.38 0.19 -15.14
C TYR A 373 10.07 1.62 -14.63
N SER A 374 10.87 2.10 -13.67
CA SER A 374 10.70 3.41 -13.04
C SER A 374 10.85 4.57 -14.03
N TYR A 375 11.76 4.43 -15.00
CA TYR A 375 11.97 5.42 -16.05
C TYR A 375 10.87 5.39 -17.11
N TYR A 376 10.55 4.21 -17.64
CA TYR A 376 9.70 4.09 -18.82
C TYR A 376 8.20 4.14 -18.54
N TYR A 377 7.76 3.96 -17.29
CA TYR A 377 6.35 4.08 -16.92
C TYR A 377 5.79 5.46 -17.30
N GLY A 378 6.47 6.53 -16.89
CA GLY A 378 6.10 7.93 -17.21
C GLY A 378 6.64 8.45 -18.55
N ALA A 379 7.48 7.68 -19.26
CA ALA A 379 8.09 8.11 -20.51
C ALA A 379 7.09 8.19 -21.67
N GLY A 380 7.47 8.91 -22.74
CA GLY A 380 6.64 9.02 -23.94
C GLY A 380 6.52 7.71 -24.71
N THR A 381 5.42 7.52 -25.45
CA THR A 381 5.16 6.33 -26.26
C THR A 381 6.29 6.01 -27.25
N ALA A 382 6.97 7.05 -27.78
CA ALA A 382 8.11 6.88 -28.68
C ALA A 382 9.31 6.19 -27.99
N GLU A 383 9.63 6.59 -26.76
CA GLU A 383 10.72 6.00 -25.97
C GLU A 383 10.36 4.56 -25.55
N GLN A 384 9.13 4.34 -25.10
CA GLN A 384 8.62 3.01 -24.77
C GLN A 384 8.70 2.06 -25.98
N THR A 385 8.24 2.52 -27.15
CA THR A 385 8.28 1.72 -28.38
C THR A 385 9.70 1.45 -28.84
N ALA A 386 10.60 2.43 -28.72
CA ALA A 386 12.02 2.24 -29.04
C ALA A 386 12.69 1.19 -28.13
N ARG A 387 12.32 1.15 -26.84
CA ARG A 387 12.91 0.22 -25.86
C ARG A 387 12.28 -1.17 -25.87
N TYR A 388 10.96 -1.27 -26.05
CA TYR A 388 10.20 -2.50 -25.84
C TYR A 388 9.44 -3.00 -27.09
N GLY A 389 9.56 -2.31 -28.22
CA GLY A 389 8.85 -2.63 -29.46
C GLY A 389 7.36 -2.26 -29.47
N LYS A 390 6.80 -1.84 -28.32
CA LYS A 390 5.44 -1.33 -28.18
C LYS A 390 5.34 -0.31 -27.05
N GLY A 391 4.41 0.63 -27.19
CA GLY A 391 4.02 1.53 -26.11
C GLY A 391 3.25 0.81 -25.00
N PHE A 392 3.13 1.46 -23.84
CA PHE A 392 2.45 0.90 -22.67
C PHE A 392 0.93 1.14 -22.65
N GLY A 393 0.36 1.66 -23.74
CA GLY A 393 -1.06 2.00 -23.81
C GLY A 393 -1.42 3.23 -22.99
N ASN A 394 -2.66 3.28 -22.51
CA ASN A 394 -3.20 4.40 -21.73
C ASN A 394 -3.05 4.12 -20.23
N LEU A 395 -1.89 4.44 -19.67
CA LEU A 395 -1.65 4.37 -18.23
C LEU A 395 -2.23 5.60 -17.50
N ASN A 396 -2.69 5.40 -16.26
CA ASN A 396 -3.19 6.42 -15.34
C ASN A 396 -2.36 6.42 -14.02
N LEU A 397 -2.83 7.14 -13.01
CA LEU A 397 -2.20 7.31 -11.69
C LEU A 397 -0.79 7.95 -11.79
N LYS A 398 -0.59 8.84 -12.75
CA LYS A 398 0.72 9.43 -13.05
C LYS A 398 1.25 10.29 -11.90
N GLN A 399 0.38 10.97 -11.16
CA GLN A 399 0.78 11.68 -9.95
C GLN A 399 1.38 10.72 -8.92
N GLY A 400 0.68 9.60 -8.65
CA GLY A 400 1.19 8.52 -7.79
C GLY A 400 2.50 7.93 -8.30
N HIS A 401 2.65 7.72 -9.61
CA HIS A 401 3.87 7.13 -10.20
C HIS A 401 5.05 8.09 -10.35
N SER A 402 4.85 9.39 -10.12
CA SER A 402 5.95 10.38 -10.13
C SER A 402 7.09 10.01 -9.18
N ARG A 403 6.77 9.29 -8.09
CA ARG A 403 7.73 8.75 -7.11
C ARG A 403 8.68 7.71 -7.71
N LEU A 404 8.26 6.96 -8.74
CA LEU A 404 9.15 6.07 -9.50
C LEU A 404 10.17 6.89 -10.29
N THR A 405 9.70 7.92 -10.99
CA THR A 405 10.55 8.85 -11.74
C THR A 405 11.53 9.56 -10.80
N ALA A 406 11.08 10.01 -9.61
CA ALA A 406 11.92 10.61 -8.59
C ALA A 406 12.99 9.64 -8.06
N TYR A 407 12.63 8.39 -7.79
CA TYR A 407 13.58 7.36 -7.37
C TYR A 407 14.66 7.10 -8.42
N ALA A 408 14.26 6.92 -9.68
CA ALA A 408 15.20 6.75 -10.79
C ALA A 408 16.09 7.99 -10.98
N ALA A 409 15.54 9.20 -10.79
CA ALA A 409 16.29 10.45 -10.89
C ALA A 409 17.36 10.56 -9.79
N HIS A 410 16.98 10.26 -8.55
CA HIS A 410 17.86 10.32 -7.39
C HIS A 410 19.01 9.31 -7.49
N ARG A 411 18.70 8.04 -7.78
CA ARG A 411 19.71 6.97 -7.88
C ARG A 411 20.74 7.22 -8.98
N ASN A 412 20.38 7.93 -10.05
CA ASN A 412 21.24 8.17 -11.20
C ASN A 412 21.73 9.62 -11.32
N GLY A 413 21.42 10.51 -10.37
CA GLY A 413 21.80 11.92 -10.42
C GLY A 413 21.27 12.66 -11.65
N ASN A 414 20.04 12.36 -12.10
CA ASN A 414 19.48 12.87 -13.36
C ASN A 414 18.49 14.03 -13.11
N ALA A 415 18.97 15.26 -13.26
CA ALA A 415 18.18 16.48 -13.06
C ALA A 415 16.98 16.62 -14.02
N THR A 416 17.11 16.16 -15.27
CA THR A 416 15.99 16.17 -16.24
C THR A 416 14.86 15.26 -15.77
N LEU A 417 15.22 14.09 -15.23
CA LEU A 417 14.26 13.13 -14.69
C LEU A 417 13.63 13.65 -13.40
N ALA A 418 14.40 14.34 -12.55
CA ALA A 418 13.89 15.00 -11.35
C ALA A 418 12.83 16.08 -11.68
N ALA A 419 13.10 16.92 -12.68
CA ALA A 419 12.13 17.89 -13.18
C ALA A 419 10.88 17.22 -13.79
N ARG A 420 11.06 16.07 -14.47
CA ARG A 420 9.94 15.27 -15.00
C ARG A 420 9.06 14.73 -13.88
N ALA A 421 9.63 14.25 -12.77
CA ALA A 421 8.88 13.76 -11.62
C ALA A 421 7.94 14.85 -11.06
N TRP A 422 8.45 16.07 -10.86
CA TRP A 422 7.61 17.19 -10.40
C TRP A 422 6.55 17.59 -11.43
N ASN A 423 6.87 17.56 -12.73
CA ASN A 423 5.88 17.81 -13.76
C ASN A 423 4.78 16.72 -13.78
N GLU A 424 5.14 15.45 -13.62
CA GLU A 424 4.18 14.35 -13.47
C GLU A 424 3.30 14.56 -12.24
N PHE A 425 3.89 14.94 -11.10
CA PHE A 425 3.18 15.21 -9.86
C PHE A 425 2.16 16.36 -9.97
N PHE A 426 2.51 17.49 -10.60
CA PHE A 426 1.64 18.67 -10.64
C PHE A 426 0.69 18.75 -11.84
N ASN A 427 1.10 18.23 -13.01
CA ASN A 427 0.47 18.55 -14.29
C ASN A 427 -0.21 17.35 -14.98
N THR A 428 -0.56 16.30 -14.23
CA THR A 428 -1.22 15.11 -14.78
C THR A 428 -2.61 14.87 -14.17
N ASP A 429 -2.78 13.78 -13.42
CA ASP A 429 -4.00 13.34 -12.73
C ASP A 429 -3.90 13.57 -11.20
N GLY A 430 -4.86 13.03 -10.44
CA GLY A 430 -4.92 13.16 -8.98
C GLY A 430 -5.24 14.58 -8.49
N LEU A 431 -4.71 14.94 -7.33
CA LEU A 431 -4.98 16.22 -6.66
C LEU A 431 -4.06 17.32 -7.17
N LYS A 432 -4.61 18.29 -7.90
CA LYS A 432 -3.86 19.42 -8.47
C LYS A 432 -3.62 20.51 -7.43
N GLN A 433 -2.60 21.35 -7.64
CA GLN A 433 -2.39 22.55 -6.84
C GLN A 433 -3.60 23.50 -6.85
N THR A 434 -4.35 23.51 -7.96
CA THR A 434 -5.56 24.31 -8.13
C THR A 434 -6.84 23.65 -7.61
N SER A 435 -6.74 22.47 -6.99
CA SER A 435 -7.88 21.86 -6.31
C SER A 435 -8.35 22.75 -5.14
N PRO A 436 -9.56 22.55 -4.60
CA PRO A 436 -10.10 23.47 -3.60
C PRO A 436 -9.29 23.59 -2.29
N TRP A 437 -8.58 22.54 -1.86
CA TRP A 437 -7.77 22.50 -0.62
C TRP A 437 -8.49 23.09 0.61
N SER A 438 -9.80 22.84 0.68
CA SER A 438 -10.69 23.32 1.71
C SER A 438 -11.91 22.40 1.79
N THR A 439 -12.58 22.44 2.93
CA THR A 439 -13.85 21.74 3.17
C THR A 439 -15.04 22.70 3.06
N VAL A 440 -16.21 22.13 2.80
CA VAL A 440 -17.50 22.82 2.84
C VAL A 440 -18.35 22.22 3.96
N ARG A 441 -18.88 23.07 4.83
CA ARG A 441 -19.75 22.65 5.94
C ARG A 441 -21.18 22.45 5.45
N PHE A 442 -21.75 21.26 5.71
CA PHE A 442 -23.18 20.97 5.51
C PHE A 442 -23.88 20.74 6.85
N ASN A 443 -25.15 21.16 6.96
CA ASN A 443 -25.98 20.99 8.15
C ASN A 443 -27.49 21.04 7.81
N GLY A 444 -28.35 20.97 8.82
CA GLY A 444 -29.79 21.17 8.64
C GLY A 444 -30.45 19.99 7.93
N SER A 445 -31.27 20.26 6.91
CA SER A 445 -32.04 19.23 6.19
C SER A 445 -31.27 18.51 5.10
N GLU A 446 -30.05 18.94 4.77
CA GLU A 446 -29.22 18.35 3.71
C GLU A 446 -28.51 17.07 4.18
N VAL A 447 -28.27 16.94 5.49
CA VAL A 447 -27.48 15.86 6.08
C VAL A 447 -28.09 15.42 7.42
N LEU A 448 -27.84 14.16 7.80
CA LEU A 448 -28.33 13.60 9.07
C LEU A 448 -27.72 14.30 10.29
N ALA A 449 -26.44 14.64 10.21
CA ALA A 449 -25.70 15.38 11.23
C ALA A 449 -24.76 16.37 10.54
N PRO A 450 -24.36 17.48 11.19
CA PRO A 450 -23.43 18.43 10.60
C PRO A 450 -22.08 17.80 10.24
N ILE A 451 -21.62 18.00 9.00
CA ILE A 451 -20.37 17.45 8.47
C ILE A 451 -19.57 18.50 7.71
N ASP A 452 -18.27 18.28 7.59
CA ASP A 452 -17.35 18.96 6.71
C ASP A 452 -17.01 18.02 5.56
N GLU A 453 -17.16 18.51 4.34
CA GLU A 453 -17.05 17.74 3.12
C GLU A 453 -15.93 18.27 2.22
N ALA A 454 -15.17 17.34 1.64
CA ALA A 454 -14.29 17.60 0.51
C ALA A 454 -14.61 16.60 -0.62
N ALA A 455 -15.76 16.74 -1.28
CA ALA A 455 -16.24 15.80 -2.30
C ALA A 455 -15.33 15.65 -3.53
N TRP A 456 -14.32 16.52 -3.66
CA TRP A 456 -13.27 16.45 -4.67
C TRP A 456 -12.15 15.46 -4.31
N ILE A 457 -12.18 14.86 -3.11
CA ILE A 457 -11.22 13.86 -2.63
C ILE A 457 -11.82 12.46 -2.76
N SER A 458 -11.02 11.54 -3.30
CA SER A 458 -11.13 10.10 -3.06
C SER A 458 -9.96 9.61 -2.21
N THR A 459 -10.09 8.46 -1.56
CA THR A 459 -9.02 7.88 -0.74
C THR A 459 -7.81 7.49 -1.58
N ASN A 460 -8.06 6.97 -2.77
CA ASN A 460 -7.04 6.73 -3.79
C ASN A 460 -6.20 7.99 -4.09
N ASP A 461 -6.85 9.12 -4.37
CA ASP A 461 -6.14 10.35 -4.70
C ASP A 461 -5.36 10.90 -3.49
N ALA A 462 -5.94 10.83 -2.29
CA ALA A 462 -5.28 11.27 -1.06
C ALA A 462 -4.03 10.44 -0.72
N ALA A 463 -4.14 9.11 -0.78
CA ALA A 463 -3.04 8.19 -0.51
C ALA A 463 -1.90 8.36 -1.52
N LEU A 464 -2.23 8.40 -2.82
CA LEU A 464 -1.24 8.57 -3.88
C LEU A 464 -0.58 9.95 -3.84
N TYR A 465 -1.35 11.03 -3.61
CA TYR A 465 -0.78 12.37 -3.43
C TYR A 465 0.17 12.38 -2.23
N GLY A 466 -0.29 11.89 -1.09
CA GLY A 466 0.45 11.90 0.16
C GLY A 466 1.79 11.18 0.05
N LEU A 467 1.77 9.95 -0.48
CA LEU A 467 2.97 9.14 -0.64
C LEU A 467 3.91 9.72 -1.72
N ALA A 468 3.38 10.17 -2.86
CA ALA A 468 4.21 10.77 -3.91
C ALA A 468 4.85 12.08 -3.46
N ALA A 469 4.12 12.95 -2.77
CA ALA A 469 4.63 14.20 -2.21
C ALA A 469 5.80 13.94 -1.25
N ILE A 470 5.62 13.01 -0.29
CA ILE A 470 6.64 12.64 0.68
C ILE A 470 7.92 12.14 -0.03
N ILE A 471 7.77 11.19 -0.96
CA ILE A 471 8.91 10.57 -1.64
C ILE A 471 9.61 11.56 -2.57
N ASN A 472 8.87 12.36 -3.32
CA ASN A 472 9.45 13.37 -4.22
C ASN A 472 10.22 14.44 -3.44
N LEU A 473 9.68 14.93 -2.33
CA LEU A 473 10.35 15.92 -1.48
C LEU A 473 11.67 15.38 -0.92
N ALA A 474 11.70 14.10 -0.51
CA ALA A 474 12.88 13.44 0.03
C ALA A 474 13.95 13.18 -1.04
N LEU A 475 13.55 12.71 -2.23
CA LEU A 475 14.49 12.23 -3.24
C LEU A 475 14.93 13.32 -4.23
N VAL A 476 14.04 14.25 -4.59
CA VAL A 476 14.26 15.25 -5.64
C VAL A 476 13.74 16.63 -5.27
N GLY A 477 13.57 16.92 -3.98
CA GLY A 477 13.08 18.22 -3.50
C GLY A 477 13.98 19.41 -3.89
N ASP A 478 15.28 19.19 -4.13
CA ASP A 478 16.19 20.25 -4.58
C ASP A 478 15.92 20.69 -6.02
N SER A 479 15.19 19.89 -6.80
CA SER A 479 14.72 20.23 -8.14
C SER A 479 13.31 20.83 -8.16
N LEU A 480 12.70 21.04 -6.97
CA LEU A 480 11.40 21.68 -6.85
C LEU A 480 11.56 23.19 -7.07
N ALA A 481 11.09 23.67 -8.23
CA ALA A 481 11.20 25.06 -8.66
C ALA A 481 10.24 26.00 -7.90
#